data_AF-A0A060YWM2-F1
#
_entry.id   AF-A0A060YWM2-F1
#
_cell.length_a   1.000
_cell.length_b   1.000
_cell.length_c   1.000
_cell.angle_alpha   90.00
_cell.angle_beta   90.00
_cell.angle_gamma   90.00
#
_symmetry.space_group_name_H-M   'P 1'
#
loop_
_entity.id
_entity.type
_entity.pdbx_description
1 polymer ?
#
loop_
_entity_poly.entity_id
_entity_poly.type
_entity_poly.pdbx_seq_one_letter_code
_entity_poly.pdbx_strand_id
1 'polypeptide(L)' 'MTKERDLLQTERDVLSGRLSNLKKTCPEGWQKLESSWYFLSTETKTWEKSRQDCLERGADLVIIKSDKER' A
#
# COMPACT_ATOMS: atom_id res chain seq x y z
N MET A 1 -10.98 34.45 17.18
CA MET A 1 -11.38 33.15 16.60
C MET A 1 -10.49 32.68 15.43
N THR A 2 -9.39 33.36 15.08
CA THR A 2 -8.48 32.97 13.97
C THR A 2 -7.34 32.04 14.40
N LYS A 3 -6.75 32.24 15.58
CA LYS A 3 -5.60 31.47 16.09
C LYS A 3 -5.83 29.95 16.15
N GLU A 4 -7.02 29.52 16.56
CA GLU A 4 -7.36 28.10 16.66
C GLU A 4 -7.55 27.45 15.28
N ARG A 5 -8.12 28.20 14.32
CA ARG A 5 -8.22 27.78 12.92
C ARG A 5 -6.83 27.61 12.30
N ASP A 6 -5.93 28.57 12.53
CA ASP A 6 -4.57 28.54 12.00
C ASP A 6 -3.76 27.37 12.56
N LEU A 7 -3.95 27.04 13.85
CA LEU A 7 -3.34 25.88 14.49
C LEU A 7 -3.82 24.57 13.86
N LEU A 8 -5.15 24.41 13.73
CA LEU A 8 -5.75 23.21 13.13
C LEU A 8 -5.38 23.04 11.66
N GLN A 9 -5.24 24.15 10.92
CA GLN A 9 -4.79 24.14 9.53
C GLN A 9 -3.35 23.63 9.42
N THR A 10 -2.47 24.13 10.28
CA THR A 10 -1.06 23.72 10.33
C THR A 10 -0.93 22.23 10.69
N GLU A 11 -1.70 21.75 11.66
CA GLU A 11 -1.68 20.35 12.06
C GLU A 11 -2.16 19.42 10.94
N ARG A 12 -3.23 19.82 10.21
CA ARG A 12 -3.68 19.11 9.00
C ARG A 12 -2.59 19.02 7.95
N ASP A 13 -1.91 20.12 7.66
CA ASP A 13 -0.87 20.16 6.62
C ASP A 13 0.34 19.30 7.00
N VAL A 14 0.73 19.31 8.28
CA VAL A 14 1.78 18.43 8.82
C VAL A 14 1.39 16.95 8.71
N LEU A 15 0.17 16.60 9.11
CA LEU A 15 -0.32 15.21 9.03
C LEU A 15 -0.43 14.74 7.57
N SER A 16 -0.88 15.61 6.68
CA SER A 16 -0.92 15.37 5.23
C SER A 16 0.49 15.10 4.67
N GLY A 17 1.47 15.93 5.05
CA GLY A 17 2.88 15.74 4.68
C GLY A 17 3.44 14.39 5.16
N ARG A 18 3.19 14.04 6.43
CA ARG A 18 3.61 12.74 7.01
C ARG A 18 2.98 11.55 6.28
N LEU A 19 1.67 11.61 6.01
CA LEU A 19 0.98 10.56 5.27
C LEU A 19 1.52 10.41 3.84
N SER A 20 1.85 11.52 3.18
CA SER A 20 2.43 11.49 1.84
C SER A 20 3.81 10.81 1.81
N ASN A 21 4.63 11.01 2.85
CA ASN A 21 5.92 10.35 2.99
C ASN A 21 5.75 8.86 3.33
N LEU A 22 4.79 8.50 4.18
CA LEU A 22 4.49 7.09 4.49
C LEU A 22 3.96 6.34 3.25
N LYS A 23 3.20 7.00 2.39
CA LYS A 23 2.78 6.44 1.09
C LYS A 23 3.93 6.24 0.10
N LYS A 24 5.09 6.86 0.31
CA LYS A 24 6.29 6.66 -0.53
C LYS A 24 7.17 5.51 -0.02
N THR A 25 7.09 5.18 1.26
CA THR A 25 7.81 4.03 1.82
C THR A 25 7.06 2.75 1.48
N CYS A 26 7.52 2.09 0.42
CA CYS A 26 7.13 0.71 0.15
C CYS A 26 7.70 -0.20 1.25
N PRO A 27 6.93 -1.11 1.86
CA PRO A 27 7.52 -2.18 2.64
C PRO A 27 8.48 -2.97 1.74
N GLU A 28 9.58 -3.44 2.31
CA GLU A 28 10.62 -4.14 1.55
C GLU A 28 10.04 -5.36 0.82
N GLY A 29 10.36 -5.51 -0.47
CA GLY A 29 9.84 -6.58 -1.33
C GLY A 29 8.48 -6.29 -1.99
N TRP A 30 7.82 -5.19 -1.67
CA TRP A 30 6.61 -4.76 -2.38
C TRP A 30 6.97 -3.87 -3.58
N GLN A 31 6.18 -3.96 -4.63
CA GLN A 31 6.29 -3.15 -5.84
C GLN A 31 5.02 -2.35 -6.03
N LYS A 32 5.16 -1.04 -6.29
CA LYS A 32 4.03 -0.19 -6.59
C LYS A 32 3.76 -0.20 -8.09
N LEU A 33 2.56 -0.61 -8.47
CA LEU A 33 2.07 -0.49 -9.84
C LEU A 33 0.74 0.27 -9.80
N GLU A 34 0.71 1.40 -10.49
CA GLU A 34 -0.39 2.37 -10.45
C GLU A 34 -0.76 2.79 -9.01
N SER A 35 -1.97 2.43 -8.56
CA SER A 35 -2.53 2.77 -7.25
C SER A 35 -2.46 1.61 -6.25
N SER A 36 -1.86 0.49 -6.63
CA SER A 36 -1.82 -0.75 -5.86
C SER A 36 -0.38 -1.18 -5.56
N TRP A 37 -0.23 -1.96 -4.49
CA TRP A 37 1.05 -2.55 -4.10
C TRP A 37 0.97 -4.06 -4.31
N TYR A 38 1.99 -4.63 -4.92
CA TYR A 38 2.06 -6.03 -5.27
C TYR A 38 3.28 -6.65 -4.62
N PHE A 39 3.14 -7.88 -4.13
CA PHE A 39 4.24 -8.67 -3.61
C PHE A 39 4.40 -9.90 -4.51
N LEU A 40 5.57 -10.03 -5.14
CA LEU A 40 5.85 -11.15 -6.02
C LEU A 40 6.62 -12.23 -5.24
N SER A 41 5.94 -13.32 -4.93
CA SER A 41 6.59 -14.52 -4.39
C SER A 41 7.37 -15.24 -5.49
N THR A 42 8.63 -15.61 -5.21
CA THR A 42 9.42 -16.50 -6.07
C THR A 42 9.08 -17.98 -5.86
N GLU A 43 8.31 -18.31 -4.83
CA GLU A 43 7.91 -19.67 -4.48
C GLU A 43 6.67 -20.09 -5.27
N THR A 44 6.69 -21.33 -5.79
CA THR A 44 5.51 -21.95 -6.40
C THR A 44 4.74 -22.74 -5.35
N LYS A 45 3.50 -22.32 -5.07
CA LYS A 45 2.57 -22.96 -4.12
C LYS A 45 1.26 -23.31 -4.83
N THR A 46 0.45 -24.17 -4.21
CA THR A 46 -0.94 -24.39 -4.67
C THR A 46 -1.74 -23.10 -4.47
N TRP A 47 -2.81 -22.92 -5.25
CA TRP A 47 -3.62 -21.69 -5.19
C TRP A 47 -4.08 -21.34 -3.77
N GLU A 48 -4.57 -22.33 -3.02
CA GLU A 48 -5.01 -22.18 -1.63
C GLU A 48 -3.88 -21.72 -0.71
N LYS A 49 -2.68 -22.30 -0.85
CA LYS A 49 -1.50 -21.94 -0.06
C LYS A 49 -0.98 -20.56 -0.42
N SER A 50 -0.97 -20.21 -1.70
CA SER A 50 -0.59 -18.86 -2.16
C SER A 50 -1.54 -17.81 -1.61
N ARG A 51 -2.86 -18.08 -1.61
CA ARG A 51 -3.85 -17.16 -1.07
C ARG A 51 -3.70 -16.98 0.44
N GLN A 52 -3.50 -18.09 1.17
CA GLN A 52 -3.25 -18.03 2.60
C GLN A 52 -2.00 -17.21 2.93
N ASP A 53 -0.91 -17.38 2.18
CA ASP A 53 0.32 -16.59 2.33
C ASP A 53 0.09 -15.09 2.11
N CYS A 54 -0.70 -14.71 1.09
CA CYS A 54 -1.07 -13.31 0.86
C CYS A 54 -1.90 -12.74 2.03
N LEU A 55 -2.87 -13.51 2.54
CA LEU A 55 -3.72 -13.10 3.67
C LEU A 55 -2.90 -12.93 4.96
N GLU A 56 -1.94 -13.80 5.22
CA GLU A 56 -1.01 -13.69 6.36
C GLU A 56 -0.14 -12.44 6.28
N ARG A 57 0.15 -11.96 5.07
CA ARG A 57 0.87 -10.69 4.81
C ARG A 57 -0.03 -9.46 4.81
N GLY A 58 -1.34 -9.61 5.03
CA GLY A 58 -2.31 -8.51 5.03
C GLY A 58 -2.75 -8.04 3.64
N ALA A 59 -2.63 -8.89 2.62
CA ALA A 59 -3.11 -8.64 1.26
C ALA A 59 -3.99 -9.79 0.74
N ASP A 60 -4.46 -9.70 -0.49
CA ASP A 60 -5.16 -10.79 -1.18
C ASP A 60 -4.38 -11.19 -2.43
N LEU A 61 -4.58 -12.44 -2.87
CA LEU A 61 -3.93 -12.98 -4.04
C LEU A 61 -4.46 -12.28 -5.30
N VAL A 62 -3.57 -11.66 -6.06
CA VAL A 62 -3.94 -11.00 -7.32
C VAL A 62 -4.32 -12.04 -8.37
N ILE A 63 -5.45 -11.80 -9.04
CA ILE A 63 -5.81 -12.50 -10.28
C ILE A 63 -5.50 -11.53 -11.41
N ILE A 64 -4.48 -11.82 -12.20
CA ILE A 64 -4.07 -11.00 -13.35
C ILE A 64 -5.21 -11.05 -14.38
N LYS A 65 -5.92 -9.93 -14.53
CA LYS A 65 -7.04 -9.82 -15.49
C LYS A 65 -6.65 -9.05 -16.74
N SER A 66 -5.47 -8.43 -16.78
CA SER A 66 -5.02 -7.61 -17.90
C SER A 66 -3.51 -7.76 -18.18
N ASP A 67 -3.11 -7.50 -19.43
CA ASP A 67 -1.69 -7.51 -19.82
C ASP A 67 -0.84 -6.47 -19.07
N LYS A 68 -1.47 -5.43 -18.51
CA LYS A 68 -0.80 -4.43 -17.67
C LYS A 68 -0.40 -4.95 -16.29
N GLU A 69 -1.06 -6.00 -15.80
CA GLU A 69 -0.81 -6.62 -14.50
C GLU A 69 0.12 -7.85 -14.59
N ARG A 70 0.66 -8.12 -15.79
CA ARG A 70 1.52 -9.27 -16.08
C ARG A 70 3.00 -8.98 -15.83
#